data_AF-A0A7Y3DV63-F1
#
_entry.id   AF-A0A7Y3DV63-F1
#
_cell.length_a   1.000
_cell.length_b   1.000
_cell.length_c   1.000
_cell.angle_alpha   90.00
_cell.angle_beta   90.00
_cell.angle_gamma   90.00
#
_symmetry.space_group_name_H-M   'P 1'
#
loop_
_entity.id
_entity.type
_entity.pdbx_description
1 polymer ?
#
loop_
_entity_poly.entity_id
_entity_poly.type
_entity_poly.pdbx_seq_one_letter_code
_entity_poly.pdbx_strand_id
1 'polypeptide(L)'
;MSSKKSHHIISIIDRYLADPRLDSETLLRKRWTWLFMIVNLLGCTVMTVLGLIWELGPMLWFGYSLVSIHIIGLIIFRSAYRFDLVINICYSFIVILACAVMIQLGGLSTSMGFVFIGLNCAMASVLAGNLRWTIVMFALYCSTIILIGLLDPMLETPAFITSRLNTIYFVLDAV
;
A
#
# COMPACT_ATOMS: atom_id res chain seq x y z
N MET A 1 24.04 14.40 -20.05
CA MET A 1 23.52 15.30 -18.99
C MET A 1 22.57 14.63 -17.99
N SER A 2 21.78 13.62 -18.38
CA SER A 2 20.83 12.90 -17.50
C SER A 2 21.49 12.13 -16.33
N SER A 3 22.59 11.40 -16.58
CA SER A 3 23.27 10.57 -15.57
C SER A 3 23.78 11.35 -14.35
N LYS A 4 24.37 12.54 -14.53
CA LYS A 4 24.88 13.35 -13.40
C LYS A 4 23.78 13.80 -12.41
N LYS A 5 22.57 14.10 -12.90
CA LYS A 5 21.44 14.51 -12.04
C LYS A 5 20.91 13.33 -11.23
N SER A 6 20.80 12.15 -11.84
CA SER A 6 20.37 10.93 -11.14
C SER A 6 21.32 10.56 -10.00
N HIS A 7 22.63 10.58 -10.24
CA HIS A 7 23.62 10.33 -9.19
C HIS A 7 23.54 11.34 -8.04
N HIS A 8 23.26 12.61 -8.33
CA HIS A 8 23.09 13.62 -7.30
C HIS A 8 21.88 13.34 -6.40
N ILE A 9 20.72 13.03 -6.99
CA ILE A 9 19.50 12.69 -6.24
C ILE A 9 19.71 11.45 -5.37
N ILE A 10 20.29 10.39 -5.95
CA ILE A 10 20.59 9.16 -5.20
C ILE A 10 21.49 9.44 -4.00
N SER A 11 22.53 10.27 -4.17
CA SER A 11 23.45 10.63 -3.09
C SER A 11 22.79 11.39 -1.94
N ILE A 12 21.78 12.22 -2.23
CA ILE A 12 21.00 12.93 -1.21
C ILE A 12 20.15 11.94 -0.42
N ILE A 13 19.49 11.01 -1.11
CA ILE A 13 18.65 9.97 -0.48
C ILE A 13 19.51 9.07 0.40
N ASP A 14 20.66 8.63 -0.11
CA ASP A 14 21.60 7.79 0.65
C ASP A 14 22.06 8.48 1.93
N ARG A 15 22.35 9.78 1.86
CA ARG A 15 22.72 10.57 3.03
C ARG A 15 21.57 10.72 4.02
N TYR A 16 20.34 10.88 3.52
CA TYR A 16 19.15 11.01 4.35
C TYR A 16 18.79 9.71 5.08
N LEU A 17 19.01 8.56 4.43
CA LEU A 17 18.70 7.22 4.96
C LEU A 17 19.90 6.52 5.60
N ALA A 18 21.07 7.16 5.60
CA ALA A 18 22.30 6.60 6.13
C ALA A 18 22.11 6.15 7.59
N ASP A 19 22.45 4.89 7.84
CA ASP A 19 22.44 4.30 9.17
C ASP A 19 23.74 3.49 9.32
N PRO A 20 24.66 3.88 10.23
CA PRO A 20 25.95 3.20 10.39
C PRO A 20 25.80 1.76 10.92
N ARG A 21 24.60 1.37 11.39
CA ARG A 21 24.29 0.03 11.88
C ARG A 21 23.95 -0.97 10.78
N LEU A 22 23.73 -0.49 9.55
CA LEU A 22 23.27 -1.30 8.42
C LEU A 22 24.41 -1.54 7.43
N ASP A 23 24.49 -2.75 6.89
CA ASP A 23 25.38 -3.06 5.78
C ASP A 23 24.89 -2.44 4.46
N SER A 24 25.75 -2.42 3.45
CA SER A 24 25.46 -1.79 2.15
C SER A 24 24.27 -2.40 1.43
N GLU A 25 24.04 -3.71 1.56
CA GLU A 25 22.91 -4.38 0.91
C GLU A 25 21.60 -4.01 1.61
N THR A 26 21.61 -3.99 2.94
CA THR A 26 20.44 -3.58 3.72
C THR A 26 20.11 -2.10 3.53
N LEU A 27 21.10 -1.22 3.38
CA LEU A 27 20.88 0.19 3.01
C LEU A 27 20.26 0.33 1.62
N LEU A 28 20.70 -0.48 0.65
CA LEU A 28 20.11 -0.52 -0.69
C LEU A 28 18.63 -0.92 -0.63
N ARG A 29 18.28 -1.94 0.16
CA ARG A 29 16.88 -2.38 0.38
C ARG A 29 16.06 -1.29 1.07
N LYS A 30 16.61 -0.64 2.10
CA LYS A 30 15.97 0.48 2.81
C LYS A 30 15.67 1.63 1.86
N ARG A 31 16.59 1.97 0.94
CA ARG A 31 16.39 2.99 -0.10
C ARG A 31 15.25 2.65 -1.04
N TRP A 32 15.26 1.44 -1.61
CA TRP A 32 14.21 1.01 -2.54
C TRP A 32 12.85 0.96 -1.87
N THR A 33 12.79 0.46 -0.63
CA THR A 33 11.55 0.45 0.17
C THR A 33 11.06 1.86 0.43
N TRP A 34 11.94 2.79 0.81
CA TRP A 34 11.56 4.19 1.03
C TRP A 34 11.05 4.89 -0.23
N LEU A 35 11.73 4.69 -1.38
CA LEU A 35 11.27 5.19 -2.68
C LEU A 35 9.89 4.63 -3.03
N PHE A 36 9.70 3.32 -2.81
CA PHE A 36 8.43 2.66 -3.02
C PHE A 36 7.32 3.24 -2.13
N MET A 37 7.59 3.51 -0.85
CA MET A 37 6.64 4.17 0.04
C MET A 37 6.24 5.57 -0.45
N ILE A 38 7.18 6.34 -1.01
CA ILE A 38 6.86 7.66 -1.58
C ILE A 38 5.96 7.54 -2.79
N VAL A 39 6.27 6.62 -3.70
CA VAL A 39 5.43 6.38 -4.89
C VAL A 39 4.01 5.98 -4.47
N ASN A 40 3.88 5.10 -3.48
CA ASN A 40 2.57 4.70 -2.96
C ASN A 40 1.85 5.85 -2.24
N LEU A 41 2.54 6.69 -1.48
CA LEU A 41 1.95 7.87 -0.89
C LEU A 41 1.37 8.80 -1.96
N LEU A 42 2.11 9.04 -3.04
CA LEU A 42 1.64 9.85 -4.16
C LEU A 42 0.43 9.20 -4.84
N GLY A 43 0.48 7.90 -5.12
CA GLY A 43 -0.64 7.14 -5.69
C GLY A 43 -1.90 7.22 -4.81
N CYS A 44 -1.77 6.94 -3.51
CA CYS A 44 -2.87 7.04 -2.54
C CYS A 44 -3.44 8.45 -2.49
N THR A 45 -2.58 9.48 -2.55
CA THR A 45 -3.02 10.89 -2.54
C THR A 45 -3.81 11.21 -3.81
N VAL A 46 -3.31 10.83 -4.98
CA VAL A 46 -4.01 11.02 -6.26
C VAL A 46 -5.36 10.31 -6.25
N MET A 47 -5.41 9.04 -5.83
CA MET A 47 -6.66 8.28 -5.75
C MET A 47 -7.64 8.88 -4.75
N THR A 48 -7.17 9.40 -3.62
CA THR A 48 -8.01 10.11 -2.64
C THR A 48 -8.61 11.38 -3.25
N VAL A 49 -7.82 12.14 -4.02
CA VAL A 49 -8.30 13.35 -4.72
C VAL A 49 -9.31 13.00 -5.82
N LEU A 50 -9.08 11.92 -6.57
CA LEU A 50 -10.08 11.43 -7.54
C LEU A 50 -11.37 10.99 -6.84
N GLY A 51 -11.28 10.37 -5.67
CA GLY A 51 -12.43 10.06 -4.81
C GLY A 51 -13.22 11.30 -4.41
N LEU A 52 -12.54 12.42 -4.14
CA LEU A 52 -13.20 13.71 -3.87
C LEU A 52 -13.92 14.25 -5.09
N ILE A 53 -13.29 14.19 -6.27
CA ILE A 53 -13.84 14.70 -7.53
C ILE A 53 -15.08 13.90 -7.97
N TRP A 54 -15.09 12.59 -7.74
CA TRP A 54 -16.21 11.71 -8.09
C TRP A 54 -17.21 11.48 -6.95
N GLU A 55 -17.16 12.29 -5.90
CA GLU A 55 -18.11 12.27 -4.78
C GLU A 55 -18.27 10.89 -4.12
N LEU A 56 -17.18 10.12 -4.05
CA LEU A 56 -17.13 8.84 -3.34
C LEU A 56 -16.98 9.06 -1.83
N GLY A 57 -17.85 9.89 -1.26
CA GLY A 57 -17.87 10.29 0.15
C GLY A 57 -17.68 9.11 1.12
N PRO A 58 -18.42 8.00 0.96
CA PRO A 58 -18.28 6.82 1.82
C PRO A 58 -16.91 6.15 1.78
N MET A 59 -16.07 6.42 0.79
CA MET A 59 -14.73 5.81 0.62
C MET A 59 -13.58 6.77 0.92
N LEU A 60 -13.84 8.06 1.13
CA LEU A 60 -12.79 9.05 1.41
C LEU A 60 -12.01 8.75 2.69
N TRP A 61 -12.68 8.22 3.71
CA TRP A 61 -12.03 7.85 4.97
C TRP A 61 -10.94 6.79 4.76
N PHE A 62 -11.13 5.88 3.80
CA PHE A 62 -10.12 4.87 3.44
C PHE A 62 -8.91 5.54 2.79
N GLY A 63 -9.13 6.41 1.80
CA GLY A 63 -8.06 7.19 1.15
C GLY A 63 -7.24 7.99 2.16
N TYR A 64 -7.91 8.73 3.07
CA TYR A 64 -7.24 9.46 4.15
C TYR A 64 -6.46 8.52 5.07
N SER A 65 -7.01 7.37 5.42
CA SER A 65 -6.32 6.38 6.25
C SER A 65 -5.05 5.87 5.57
N LEU A 66 -5.09 5.56 4.28
CA LEU A 66 -3.91 5.14 3.52
C LEU A 66 -2.83 6.24 3.50
N VAL A 67 -3.22 7.48 3.22
CA VAL A 67 -2.30 8.63 3.22
C VAL A 67 -1.68 8.81 4.61
N SER A 68 -2.49 8.78 5.68
CA SER A 68 -2.00 8.90 7.06
C SER A 68 -1.03 7.78 7.44
N ILE A 69 -1.34 6.52 7.11
CA ILE A 69 -0.46 5.38 7.39
C ILE A 69 0.89 5.55 6.67
N HIS A 70 0.89 5.98 5.41
CA HIS A 70 2.13 6.20 4.67
C HIS A 70 2.95 7.37 5.24
N ILE A 71 2.32 8.48 5.62
CA ILE A 71 3.00 9.62 6.25
C ILE A 71 3.65 9.18 7.58
N ILE A 72 2.88 8.54 8.46
CA ILE A 72 3.37 8.03 9.74
C ILE A 72 4.49 7.02 9.51
N GLY A 73 4.28 6.10 8.58
CA GLY A 73 5.25 5.10 8.15
C GLY A 73 6.56 5.74 7.71
N LEU A 74 6.52 6.75 6.83
CA LEU A 74 7.72 7.44 6.34
C LEU A 74 8.50 8.15 7.46
N ILE A 75 7.79 8.77 8.40
CA ILE A 75 8.41 9.45 9.56
C ILE A 75 9.16 8.44 10.43
N ILE A 76 8.53 7.30 10.75
CA ILE A 76 9.12 6.26 11.61
C ILE A 76 10.21 5.48 10.87
N PHE A 77 9.99 5.14 9.59
CA PHE A 77 10.86 4.30 8.77
C PHE A 77 12.27 4.89 8.63
N ARG A 78 12.38 6.22 8.57
CA ARG A 78 13.66 6.92 8.48
C ARG A 78 14.64 6.47 9.57
N SER A 79 14.23 6.56 10.84
CA SER A 79 15.10 6.31 12.00
C SER A 79 15.10 4.85 12.47
N ALA A 80 14.18 4.04 11.96
CA ALA A 80 14.05 2.64 12.33
C ALA A 80 15.26 1.81 11.86
N TYR A 81 15.87 1.11 12.83
CA TYR A 81 16.84 0.04 12.55
C TYR A 81 16.13 -1.17 11.93
N ARG A 82 15.01 -1.58 12.53
CA ARG A 82 14.12 -2.63 12.04
C ARG A 82 13.06 -2.06 11.09
N PHE A 83 13.52 -1.45 10.01
CA PHE A 83 12.62 -0.88 8.99
C PHE A 83 11.76 -1.96 8.32
N ASP A 84 12.23 -3.20 8.29
CA ASP A 84 11.47 -4.39 7.89
C ASP A 84 10.22 -4.57 8.77
N LEU A 85 10.35 -4.44 10.09
CA LEU A 85 9.20 -4.56 10.99
C LEU A 85 8.21 -3.41 10.78
N VAL A 86 8.71 -2.17 10.67
CA VAL A 86 7.87 -0.97 10.48
C VAL A 86 7.02 -1.11 9.23
N ILE A 87 7.64 -1.46 8.09
CA ILE A 87 6.91 -1.56 6.83
C ILE A 87 5.87 -2.69 6.86
N ASN A 88 6.22 -3.85 7.44
CA ASN A 88 5.30 -4.97 7.52
C ASN A 88 4.12 -4.70 8.45
N ILE A 89 4.31 -3.94 9.53
CA ILE A 89 3.19 -3.49 10.39
C ILE A 89 2.28 -2.54 9.59
N CYS A 90 2.83 -1.50 8.95
CA CYS A 90 2.05 -0.57 8.15
C CYS A 90 1.24 -1.29 7.05
N TYR A 91 1.87 -2.21 6.33
CA TYR A 91 1.23 -2.98 5.27
C TYR A 91 0.24 -4.01 5.79
N SER A 92 0.47 -4.62 6.95
CA SER A 92 -0.54 -5.47 7.59
C SER A 92 -1.81 -4.68 7.90
N PHE A 93 -1.66 -3.46 8.46
CA PHE A 93 -2.79 -2.57 8.68
C PHE A 93 -3.51 -2.22 7.38
N ILE A 94 -2.78 -1.89 6.32
CA ILE A 94 -3.38 -1.57 5.01
C ILE A 94 -4.14 -2.78 4.43
N VAL A 95 -3.58 -3.99 4.50
CA VAL A 95 -4.24 -5.22 4.02
C VAL A 95 -5.53 -5.49 4.79
N ILE A 96 -5.52 -5.33 6.11
CA ILE A 96 -6.71 -5.49 6.96
C ILE A 96 -7.75 -4.41 6.63
N LEU A 97 -7.30 -3.17 6.43
CA LEU A 97 -8.18 -2.06 6.08
C LEU A 97 -8.83 -2.27 4.71
N ALA A 98 -8.06 -2.72 3.71
CA ALA A 98 -8.56 -3.07 2.39
C ALA A 98 -9.59 -4.21 2.49
N CYS A 99 -9.36 -5.22 3.32
CA CYS A 99 -10.34 -6.26 3.61
C CYS A 99 -11.64 -5.67 4.17
N ALA A 100 -11.55 -4.81 5.20
CA ALA A 100 -12.73 -4.19 5.80
C ALA A 100 -13.53 -3.36 4.77
N VAL A 101 -12.86 -2.66 3.87
CA VAL A 101 -13.51 -1.92 2.78
C VAL A 101 -14.14 -2.85 1.76
N MET A 102 -13.48 -3.93 1.34
CA MET A 102 -14.07 -4.92 0.43
C MET A 102 -15.36 -5.53 1.01
N ILE A 103 -15.41 -5.78 2.32
CA ILE A 103 -16.65 -6.21 3.00
C ILE A 103 -17.75 -5.14 2.84
N GLN A 104 -17.42 -3.87 3.09
CA GLN A 104 -18.38 -2.76 2.97
C GLN A 104 -18.87 -2.53 1.53
N LEU A 105 -18.09 -2.91 0.53
CA LEU A 105 -18.40 -2.70 -0.88
C LEU A 105 -19.24 -3.82 -1.50
N GLY A 106 -19.54 -4.89 -0.77
CA GLY A 106 -20.31 -6.02 -1.33
C GLY A 106 -19.46 -7.19 -1.80
N GLY A 107 -18.17 -7.24 -1.45
CA GLY A 107 -17.30 -8.38 -1.70
C GLY A 107 -16.29 -8.20 -2.84
N LEU A 108 -15.88 -9.31 -3.49
CA LEU A 108 -14.79 -9.31 -4.48
C LEU A 108 -15.21 -8.71 -5.83
N SER A 109 -16.46 -8.97 -6.25
CA SER A 109 -16.95 -8.52 -7.56
C SER A 109 -17.10 -7.00 -7.66
N THR A 110 -17.31 -6.34 -6.51
CA THR A 110 -17.53 -4.90 -6.37
C THR A 110 -16.41 -4.22 -5.58
N SER A 111 -15.25 -4.88 -5.49
CA SER A 111 -14.14 -4.46 -4.65
C SER A 111 -13.41 -3.20 -5.14
N MET A 112 -13.81 -2.61 -6.27
CA MET A 112 -13.17 -1.43 -6.86
C MET A 112 -11.65 -1.55 -7.06
N GLY A 113 -11.09 -2.77 -7.12
CA GLY A 113 -9.63 -2.96 -7.21
C GLY A 113 -8.87 -3.01 -5.88
N PHE A 114 -9.52 -2.89 -4.72
CA PHE A 114 -8.85 -2.99 -3.39
C PHE A 114 -8.09 -4.31 -3.16
N VAL A 115 -8.42 -5.36 -3.92
CA VAL A 115 -7.65 -6.61 -3.98
C VAL A 115 -6.18 -6.38 -4.39
N PHE A 116 -5.92 -5.43 -5.29
CA PHE A 116 -4.59 -5.10 -5.78
C PHE A 116 -3.79 -4.31 -4.76
N ILE A 117 -4.44 -3.48 -3.95
CA ILE A 117 -3.78 -2.78 -2.83
C ILE A 117 -3.20 -3.78 -1.83
N GLY A 118 -3.98 -4.83 -1.49
CA GLY A 118 -3.50 -5.91 -0.63
C GLY A 118 -2.34 -6.69 -1.24
N LEU A 119 -2.42 -7.02 -2.54
CA LEU A 119 -1.36 -7.70 -3.27
C LEU A 119 -0.07 -6.86 -3.32
N ASN A 120 -0.20 -5.56 -3.62
CA ASN A 120 0.90 -4.61 -3.68
C ASN A 120 1.64 -4.53 -2.34
N CYS A 121 0.89 -4.52 -1.23
CA CYS A 121 1.46 -4.59 0.12
C CYS A 121 2.25 -5.89 0.36
N ALA A 122 1.71 -7.03 -0.07
CA ALA A 122 2.40 -8.32 0.05
C ALA A 122 3.67 -8.38 -0.81
N MET A 123 3.62 -7.89 -2.06
CA MET A 123 4.79 -7.81 -2.94
C MET A 123 5.85 -6.85 -2.39
N ALA A 124 5.45 -5.71 -1.86
CA ALA A 124 6.34 -4.72 -1.30
C ALA A 124 7.08 -5.22 -0.05
N SER A 125 6.50 -6.17 0.70
CA SER A 125 7.19 -6.82 1.82
C SER A 125 8.48 -7.54 1.39
N VAL A 126 8.56 -7.99 0.13
CA VAL A 126 9.77 -8.63 -0.44
C VAL A 126 10.93 -7.63 -0.50
N LEU A 127 10.66 -6.34 -0.74
CA LEU A 127 11.69 -5.30 -0.80
C LEU A 127 12.42 -5.13 0.53
N ALA A 128 11.74 -5.40 1.65
CA ALA A 128 12.33 -5.35 2.98
C ALA A 128 13.35 -6.49 3.22
N GLY A 129 13.33 -7.55 2.40
CA GLY A 129 14.33 -8.62 2.41
C GLY A 129 14.20 -9.65 3.53
N ASN A 130 13.17 -9.56 4.37
CA ASN A 130 12.96 -10.51 5.45
C ASN A 130 11.91 -11.56 5.05
N LEU A 131 12.39 -12.75 4.66
CA LEU A 131 11.55 -13.85 4.17
C LEU A 131 10.43 -14.23 5.16
N ARG A 132 10.70 -14.21 6.47
CA ARG A 132 9.69 -14.56 7.49
C ARG A 132 8.50 -13.61 7.41
N TRP A 133 8.78 -12.31 7.32
CA TRP A 133 7.73 -11.31 7.19
C TRP A 133 7.01 -11.35 5.86
N THR A 134 7.73 -11.63 4.76
CA THR A 134 7.11 -11.82 3.45
C THR A 134 6.11 -12.97 3.45
N ILE A 135 6.47 -14.11 4.06
CA ILE A 135 5.55 -15.25 4.19
C ILE A 135 4.32 -14.86 5.03
N VAL A 136 4.52 -14.17 6.15
CA VAL A 136 3.42 -13.70 7.01
C VAL A 136 2.50 -12.74 6.24
N MET A 137 3.05 -11.79 5.49
CA MET A 137 2.28 -10.84 4.68
C MET A 137 1.49 -11.53 3.57
N PHE A 138 2.12 -12.51 2.89
CA PHE A 138 1.44 -13.30 1.87
C PHE A 138 0.31 -14.13 2.48
N ALA A 139 0.55 -14.80 3.61
CA ALA A 139 -0.49 -15.55 4.32
C ALA A 139 -1.63 -14.65 4.80
N LEU A 140 -1.32 -13.45 5.33
CA LEU A 140 -2.32 -12.45 5.71
C LEU A 140 -3.17 -12.04 4.50
N TYR A 141 -2.55 -11.71 3.38
CA TYR A 141 -3.27 -11.39 2.15
C TYR A 141 -4.15 -12.55 1.67
N CYS A 142 -3.64 -13.79 1.61
CA CYS A 142 -4.46 -14.94 1.24
C CYS A 142 -5.64 -15.13 2.19
N SER A 143 -5.44 -14.93 3.49
CA SER A 143 -6.51 -15.05 4.48
C SER A 143 -7.61 -14.01 4.28
N THR A 144 -7.28 -12.78 3.89
CA THR A 144 -8.30 -11.76 3.61
C THR A 144 -9.07 -12.10 2.34
N ILE A 145 -8.42 -12.57 1.27
CA ILE A 145 -9.14 -12.98 0.05
C ILE A 145 -10.06 -14.18 0.29
N ILE A 146 -9.59 -15.19 1.03
CA ILE A 146 -10.43 -16.33 1.41
C ILE A 146 -11.63 -15.87 2.25
N LEU A 147 -11.39 -14.98 3.23
CA LEU A 147 -12.45 -14.44 4.06
C LEU A 147 -13.50 -13.69 3.24
N ILE A 148 -13.08 -12.80 2.32
CA ILE A 148 -14.04 -12.10 1.45
C ILE A 148 -14.80 -13.11 0.58
N GLY A 149 -14.11 -14.08 -0.03
CA GLY A 149 -14.77 -15.08 -0.87
C GLY A 149 -15.81 -15.93 -0.13
N LEU A 150 -15.60 -16.20 1.17
CA LEU A 150 -16.58 -16.87 2.02
C LEU A 150 -17.76 -15.96 2.39
N LEU A 151 -17.52 -14.66 2.56
CA LEU A 151 -18.54 -13.68 2.92
C LEU A 151 -19.34 -13.16 1.72
N ASP A 152 -18.78 -13.20 0.51
CA ASP A 152 -19.34 -12.69 -0.76
C ASP A 152 -20.85 -12.99 -0.95
N PRO A 153 -21.37 -14.23 -0.75
CA PRO A 153 -22.80 -14.51 -0.92
C PRO A 153 -23.71 -13.83 0.11
N MET A 154 -23.14 -13.32 1.20
CA MET A 154 -23.86 -12.65 2.30
C MET A 154 -23.76 -11.13 2.23
N LEU A 155 -22.97 -10.58 1.31
CA LEU A 155 -22.71 -9.14 1.22
C LEU A 155 -23.61 -8.49 0.17
N GLU A 156 -24.17 -7.33 0.52
CA GLU A 156 -24.98 -6.53 -0.39
C GLU A 156 -24.14 -5.40 -0.97
N THR A 157 -24.25 -5.20 -2.29
CA THR A 157 -23.57 -4.09 -2.97
C THR A 157 -24.25 -2.76 -2.65
N PRO A 158 -23.53 -1.77 -2.09
CA PRO A 158 -24.08 -0.45 -1.87
C PRO A 158 -24.52 0.25 -3.16
N ALA A 159 -25.63 0.98 -3.09
CA ALA A 159 -26.25 1.63 -4.25
C ALA A 159 -25.35 2.66 -4.97
N PHE A 160 -24.35 3.23 -4.29
CA PHE A 160 -23.42 4.19 -4.89
C PHE A 160 -22.36 3.51 -5.79
N ILE A 161 -22.17 2.19 -5.69
CA ILE A 161 -21.26 1.44 -6.55
C ILE A 161 -21.95 1.10 -7.85
N THR A 162 -21.73 1.93 -8.86
CA THR A 162 -22.15 1.60 -10.24
C THR A 162 -21.12 0.69 -10.90
N SER A 163 -21.56 -0.16 -11.85
CA SER A 163 -20.63 -1.01 -12.63
C SER A 163 -19.53 -0.19 -13.32
N ARG A 164 -19.86 1.03 -13.76
CA ARG A 164 -18.89 1.95 -14.37
C ARG A 164 -17.81 2.39 -13.38
N LEU A 165 -18.21 2.81 -12.17
CA LEU A 165 -17.25 3.22 -11.14
C LEU A 165 -16.38 2.06 -10.69
N ASN A 166 -16.97 0.88 -10.49
CA ASN A 166 -16.24 -0.32 -10.13
C ASN A 166 -15.15 -0.65 -11.17
N THR A 167 -15.49 -0.65 -12.47
CA THR A 167 -14.51 -0.93 -13.52
C THR A 167 -13.41 0.12 -13.61
N ILE A 168 -13.74 1.42 -13.51
CA ILE A 168 -12.73 2.49 -13.58
C ILE A 168 -11.72 2.33 -12.45
N TYR A 169 -12.20 2.18 -11.21
CA TYR A 169 -11.32 2.03 -10.05
C TYR A 169 -10.55 0.72 -10.07
N PHE A 170 -11.18 -0.38 -10.50
CA PHE A 170 -10.51 -1.65 -10.66
C PHE A 170 -9.29 -1.55 -11.60
N VAL A 171 -9.42 -0.82 -12.70
CA VAL A 171 -8.31 -0.59 -13.64
C VAL A 171 -7.27 0.36 -13.05
N LEU A 172 -7.70 1.44 -12.37
CA LEU A 172 -6.77 2.41 -11.79
C LEU A 172 -5.94 1.80 -10.65
N ASP A 173 -6.53 0.97 -9.80
CA ASP A 173 -5.83 0.32 -8.69
C ASP A 173 -5.02 -0.92 -9.12
N ALA A 174 -5.26 -1.43 -10.33
CA ALA A 174 -4.47 -2.53 -10.90
C ALA A 174 -3.12 -2.08 -11.51
N VAL A 175 -2.94 -0.77 -11.74
CA VAL A 175 -1.78 -0.17 -12.43
C VAL A 175 -0.84 0.49 -11.43
#